data_AF-A0AAE4RHL4-F1
#
_entry.id   AF-A0AAE4RHL4-F1
#
_cell.length_a   1.000
_cell.length_b   1.000
_cell.length_c   1.000
_cell.angle_alpha   90.00
_cell.angle_beta   90.00
_cell.angle_gamma   90.00
#
_symmetry.space_group_name_H-M   'P 1'
#
loop_
_entity.id
_entity.type
_entity.pdbx_description
1 polymer ?
#
loop_
_entity_poly.entity_id
_entity_poly.type
_entity_poly.pdbx_seq_one_letter_code
_entity_poly.pdbx_strand_id
1 'polypeptide(L)'
;MTELATRPAAPAWPASEWGDAGTLGRLPAKPQSQGERMREWLHLFKECREAAEILARTSFVPKDMMGKPAEIATAMLKGWELGLDPLDALASIYVVHGRVGFYAEFMRRRMIQAGHVFRVIESTDNRCVVEGTRADNGETHRAAFTAEQAKRAKIDIQAYPAEKLVARATSRLVKQAFPDVLSGSLIVEDLLDGLVAVESERVDAAPAESAPVQRRRQPRAVKSKPAPTASVVDDDLLEDPAPVDEPAPATAETRPEPETPQVDEAQQTDLLDDPPADEGITKPQLQKLSILRQREGYADDDEGRADWFRWVQTNIGRLVGSNKDLTKAEASVLIDVLESAQAQDDQR
;
A
#
# COMPACT_ATOMS: atom_id res chain seq x y z
N MET A 1 16.25 -66.62 10.19
CA MET A 1 15.47 -66.85 8.97
C MET A 1 14.50 -65.70 8.87
N THR A 2 14.85 -64.68 8.09
CA THR A 2 14.11 -63.42 8.00
C THR A 2 13.29 -63.48 6.73
N GLU A 3 11.97 -63.65 6.87
CA GLU A 3 11.04 -63.61 5.75
C GLU A 3 10.98 -62.17 5.21
N LEU A 4 11.53 -61.99 4.00
CA LEU A 4 11.34 -60.79 3.21
C LEU A 4 9.90 -60.77 2.69
N ALA A 5 9.11 -59.81 3.18
CA ALA A 5 7.79 -59.50 2.65
C ALA A 5 7.93 -59.07 1.17
N THR A 6 7.54 -59.95 0.26
CA THR A 6 7.42 -59.61 -1.17
C THR A 6 6.25 -58.66 -1.37
N ARG A 7 6.56 -57.40 -1.71
CA ARG A 7 5.57 -56.40 -2.13
C ARG A 7 4.76 -56.98 -3.30
N PRO A 8 3.41 -56.98 -3.24
CA PRO A 8 2.60 -57.40 -4.38
C PRO A 8 2.94 -56.52 -5.58
N ALA A 9 3.09 -57.14 -6.76
CA ALA A 9 3.41 -56.47 -8.00
C ALA A 9 2.43 -55.29 -8.20
N ALA A 10 2.98 -54.07 -8.33
CA ALA A 10 2.19 -52.91 -8.69
C ALA A 10 1.43 -53.22 -9.99
N PRO A 11 0.16 -52.80 -10.14
CA PRO A 11 -0.53 -52.93 -11.41
C PRO A 11 0.33 -52.26 -12.47
N ALA A 12 0.59 -52.98 -13.56
CA ALA A 12 1.38 -52.48 -14.68
C ALA A 12 0.79 -51.12 -15.11
N TRP A 13 1.60 -50.09 -14.93
CA TRP A 13 1.39 -48.74 -15.45
C TRP A 13 0.86 -48.83 -16.89
N PRO A 14 -0.20 -48.12 -17.27
CA PRO A 14 -0.84 -48.36 -18.56
C PRO A 14 0.12 -47.98 -19.69
N ALA A 15 0.66 -49.02 -20.34
CA ALA A 15 1.52 -48.90 -21.52
C ALA A 15 0.74 -48.45 -22.78
N SER A 16 -0.59 -48.35 -22.69
CA SER A 16 -1.47 -48.05 -23.84
C SER A 16 -1.47 -46.59 -24.29
N GLU A 17 -0.77 -45.69 -23.60
CA GLU A 17 -0.70 -44.26 -23.95
C GLU A 17 0.67 -43.81 -24.46
N TRP A 18 1.60 -44.74 -24.65
CA TRP A 18 2.93 -44.45 -25.18
C TRP A 18 2.84 -44.51 -26.71
N GLY A 19 3.06 -43.38 -27.40
CA GLY A 19 3.30 -43.44 -28.84
C GLY A 19 4.56 -44.25 -29.15
N ASP A 20 4.73 -44.69 -30.39
CA ASP A 20 5.81 -45.59 -30.86
C ASP A 20 7.25 -45.14 -30.54
N ALA A 21 7.44 -43.93 -29.99
CA ALA A 21 8.71 -43.32 -29.62
C ALA A 21 8.95 -43.17 -28.10
N GLY A 22 8.09 -43.69 -27.23
CA GLY A 22 8.25 -43.60 -25.77
C GLY A 22 8.09 -42.19 -25.18
N THR A 23 7.54 -41.26 -25.96
CA THR A 23 7.16 -39.92 -25.50
C THR A 23 5.73 -39.97 -24.97
N LEU A 24 5.55 -39.60 -23.69
CA LEU A 24 4.21 -39.28 -23.16
C LEU A 24 3.68 -38.11 -23.97
N GLY A 25 2.71 -38.36 -24.84
CA GLY A 25 2.00 -37.31 -25.54
C GLY A 25 1.34 -36.41 -24.50
N ARG A 26 1.81 -35.17 -24.37
CA ARG A 26 1.12 -34.18 -23.53
C ARG A 26 -0.25 -33.96 -24.19
N LEU A 27 -1.29 -34.59 -23.63
CA LEU A 27 -2.66 -34.33 -24.06
C LEU A 27 -2.91 -32.82 -23.96
N PRO A 28 -3.50 -32.19 -24.99
CA PRO A 28 -3.78 -30.77 -24.95
C PRO A 28 -4.67 -30.48 -23.73
N ALA A 29 -4.34 -29.44 -22.97
CA ALA A 29 -5.17 -28.99 -21.86
C ALA A 29 -6.59 -28.75 -22.37
N LYS A 30 -7.57 -29.40 -21.75
CA LYS A 30 -8.97 -29.19 -22.14
C LYS A 30 -9.32 -27.73 -21.86
N PRO A 31 -9.87 -26.98 -22.84
CA PRO A 31 -10.28 -25.60 -22.60
C PRO A 31 -11.38 -25.61 -21.52
N GLN A 32 -11.10 -25.00 -20.37
CA GLN A 32 -12.09 -24.83 -19.31
C GLN A 32 -13.09 -23.75 -19.71
N SER A 33 -14.36 -23.97 -19.38
CA SER A 33 -15.37 -22.92 -19.50
C SER A 33 -15.12 -21.79 -18.50
N GLN A 34 -15.63 -20.58 -18.78
CA GLN A 34 -15.54 -19.45 -17.86
C GLN A 34 -16.16 -19.77 -16.49
N GLY A 35 -17.25 -20.55 -16.46
CA GLY A 35 -17.90 -20.96 -15.22
C GLY A 35 -17.10 -21.98 -14.41
N GLU A 36 -16.32 -22.85 -15.06
CA GLU A 36 -15.38 -23.75 -14.37
C GLU A 36 -14.21 -22.98 -13.77
N ARG A 37 -13.61 -22.06 -14.54
CA ARG A 37 -12.53 -21.19 -14.05
C ARG A 37 -12.97 -20.35 -12.84
N MET A 38 -14.18 -19.80 -12.88
CA MET A 38 -14.71 -19.03 -11.76
C MET A 38 -14.95 -19.90 -10.52
N ARG A 39 -15.43 -21.14 -10.70
CA ARG A 39 -15.61 -22.07 -9.57
C ARG A 39 -14.28 -22.49 -8.94
N GLU A 40 -13.28 -22.76 -9.77
CA GLU A 40 -11.91 -23.06 -9.33
C GLU A 40 -11.31 -21.87 -8.58
N TRP A 41 -11.43 -20.66 -9.13
CA TRP A 41 -10.97 -19.42 -8.49
C TRP A 41 -11.64 -19.20 -7.12
N LEU A 42 -12.96 -19.39 -7.01
CA LEU A 42 -13.69 -19.27 -5.74
C LEU A 42 -13.30 -20.34 -4.73
N HIS A 43 -12.93 -21.53 -5.20
CA HIS A 43 -12.44 -22.59 -4.33
C HIS A 43 -11.07 -22.23 -3.77
N LEU A 44 -10.14 -21.81 -4.63
CA LEU A 44 -8.82 -21.32 -4.25
C LEU A 44 -8.90 -20.14 -3.27
N PHE A 45 -9.82 -19.20 -3.48
CA PHE A 45 -10.03 -18.08 -2.56
C PHE A 45 -10.32 -18.53 -1.12
N LYS A 46 -11.17 -19.55 -0.97
CA LYS A 46 -11.52 -20.09 0.35
C LYS A 46 -10.34 -20.80 1.01
N GLU A 47 -9.53 -21.51 0.23
CA GLU A 47 -8.33 -22.19 0.72
C GLU A 47 -7.22 -21.20 1.10
N CYS A 48 -7.07 -20.12 0.33
CA CYS A 48 -6.12 -19.05 0.63
C CYS A 48 -6.41 -18.34 1.96
N ARG A 49 -7.64 -18.38 2.48
CA ARG A 49 -7.99 -17.73 3.74
C ARG A 49 -7.13 -18.21 4.90
N GLU A 50 -7.00 -19.52 5.08
CA GLU A 50 -6.25 -20.09 6.21
C GLU A 50 -4.76 -19.76 6.10
N ALA A 51 -4.20 -19.88 4.88
CA ALA A 51 -2.83 -19.47 4.61
C ALA A 51 -2.62 -17.96 4.88
N ALA A 52 -3.55 -17.11 4.45
CA ALA A 52 -3.48 -15.68 4.65
C ALA A 52 -3.59 -15.28 6.14
N GLU A 53 -4.42 -15.97 6.93
CA GLU A 53 -4.51 -15.76 8.38
C GLU A 53 -3.20 -16.08 9.11
N ILE A 54 -2.49 -17.12 8.67
CA ILE A 54 -1.17 -17.48 9.19
C ILE A 54 -0.13 -16.44 8.75
N LEU A 55 -0.08 -16.13 7.46
CA LEU A 55 0.89 -15.21 6.88
C LEU A 55 0.75 -13.78 7.44
N ALA A 56 -0.47 -13.35 7.77
CA ALA A 56 -0.75 -12.05 8.37
C ALA A 56 -0.01 -11.79 9.69
N ARG A 57 0.46 -12.85 10.37
CA ARG A 57 1.20 -12.79 11.64
C ARG A 57 2.71 -12.89 11.46
N THR A 58 3.19 -12.94 10.22
CA THR A 58 4.62 -13.09 9.89
C THR A 58 5.19 -11.78 9.38
N SER A 59 6.48 -11.56 9.61
CA SER A 59 7.23 -10.43 9.05
C SER A 59 7.59 -10.61 7.56
N PHE A 60 7.22 -11.74 6.95
CA PHE A 60 7.42 -12.00 5.51
C PHE A 60 6.42 -11.23 4.64
N VAL A 61 5.31 -10.78 5.21
CA VAL A 61 4.29 -10.01 4.50
C VAL A 61 4.64 -8.52 4.58
N PRO A 62 4.44 -7.73 3.50
CA PRO A 62 4.63 -6.29 3.53
C PRO A 62 3.83 -5.64 4.66
N LYS A 63 4.40 -4.60 5.26
CA LYS A 63 3.83 -3.99 6.46
C LYS A 63 2.39 -3.50 6.28
N ASP A 64 2.09 -2.92 5.13
CA ASP A 64 0.75 -2.46 4.77
C ASP A 64 -0.31 -3.57 4.77
N MET A 65 0.10 -4.83 4.61
CA MET A 65 -0.77 -6.00 4.58
C MET A 65 -0.71 -6.84 5.88
N MET A 66 0.20 -6.53 6.81
CA MET A 66 0.30 -7.24 8.10
C MET A 66 -1.00 -7.10 8.89
N GLY A 67 -1.47 -8.21 9.48
CA GLY A 67 -2.76 -8.25 10.17
C GLY A 67 -4.00 -8.15 9.26
N LYS A 68 -3.84 -8.09 7.93
CA LYS A 68 -4.94 -7.95 6.95
C LYS A 68 -5.07 -9.19 6.04
N PRO A 69 -5.60 -10.32 6.54
CA PRO A 69 -5.65 -11.58 5.79
C PRO A 69 -6.45 -11.48 4.48
N ALA A 70 -7.47 -10.63 4.41
CA ALA A 70 -8.24 -10.44 3.17
C ALA A 70 -7.40 -9.80 2.04
N GLU A 71 -6.54 -8.83 2.37
CA GLU A 71 -5.63 -8.20 1.40
C GLU A 71 -4.56 -9.20 0.93
N ILE A 72 -4.01 -9.98 1.87
CA ILE A 72 -3.03 -11.04 1.59
C ILE A 72 -3.63 -12.11 0.66
N ALA A 73 -4.80 -12.65 0.98
CA ALA A 73 -5.47 -13.65 0.15
C ALA A 73 -5.76 -13.12 -1.26
N THR A 74 -6.17 -11.86 -1.37
CA THR A 74 -6.44 -11.20 -2.65
C THR A 74 -5.16 -11.01 -3.45
N ALA A 75 -4.06 -10.60 -2.81
CA ALA A 75 -2.75 -10.46 -3.46
C ALA A 75 -2.21 -11.82 -3.95
N MET A 76 -2.34 -12.88 -3.14
CA MET A 76 -1.97 -14.25 -3.54
C MET A 76 -2.75 -14.71 -4.77
N LEU A 77 -4.08 -14.49 -4.80
CA LEU A 77 -4.89 -14.83 -5.96
C LEU A 77 -4.54 -14.00 -7.19
N LYS A 78 -4.32 -12.70 -7.02
CA LYS A 78 -3.88 -11.86 -8.12
C LYS A 78 -2.52 -12.33 -8.66
N GLY A 79 -1.63 -12.75 -7.77
CA GLY A 79 -0.37 -13.39 -8.12
C GLY A 79 -0.57 -14.64 -8.96
N TRP A 80 -1.46 -15.53 -8.52
CA TRP A 80 -1.78 -16.76 -9.26
C TRP A 80 -2.31 -16.47 -10.67
N GLU A 81 -3.17 -15.47 -10.84
CA GLU A 81 -3.63 -15.03 -12.17
C GLU A 81 -2.49 -14.51 -13.06
N LEU A 82 -1.46 -13.93 -12.44
CA LEU A 82 -0.27 -13.41 -13.10
C LEU A 82 0.83 -14.48 -13.31
N GLY A 83 0.62 -15.70 -12.81
CA GLY A 83 1.59 -16.79 -12.83
C GLY A 83 2.70 -16.66 -11.78
N LEU A 84 2.44 -15.97 -10.66
CA LEU A 84 3.36 -15.83 -9.54
C LEU A 84 3.03 -16.83 -8.43
N ASP A 85 4.07 -17.27 -7.74
CA ASP A 85 3.91 -18.00 -6.49
C ASP A 85 3.39 -17.07 -5.38
N PRO A 86 2.68 -17.59 -4.36
CA PRO A 86 1.99 -16.73 -3.39
C PRO A 86 2.88 -15.74 -2.65
N LEU A 87 4.08 -16.15 -2.20
CA LEU A 87 4.99 -15.26 -1.48
C LEU A 87 5.63 -14.21 -2.41
N ASP A 88 5.89 -14.59 -3.66
CA ASP A 88 6.42 -13.69 -4.68
C ASP A 88 5.38 -12.64 -5.08
N ALA A 89 4.10 -13.03 -5.12
CA ALA A 89 2.98 -12.13 -5.31
C ALA A 89 2.89 -11.09 -4.21
N LEU A 90 3.02 -11.49 -2.94
CA LEU A 90 3.00 -10.57 -1.81
C LEU A 90 4.17 -9.58 -1.85
N ALA A 91 5.36 -10.02 -2.31
CA ALA A 91 6.51 -9.13 -2.45
C ALA A 91 6.38 -8.17 -3.65
N SER A 92 5.69 -8.57 -4.72
CA SER A 92 5.69 -7.85 -6.00
C SER A 92 4.43 -7.02 -6.27
N ILE A 93 3.32 -7.31 -5.60
CA ILE A 93 2.02 -6.67 -5.81
C ILE A 93 1.78 -5.66 -4.71
N TYR A 94 1.56 -4.41 -5.11
CA TYR A 94 1.36 -3.31 -4.18
C TYR A 94 -0.05 -2.77 -4.30
N VAL A 95 -0.66 -2.45 -3.18
CA VAL A 95 -2.00 -1.89 -3.11
C VAL A 95 -1.89 -0.47 -2.55
N VAL A 96 -2.18 0.51 -3.40
CA VAL A 96 -2.22 1.92 -3.00
C VAL A 96 -3.66 2.38 -3.10
N HIS A 97 -4.27 2.77 -1.98
CA HIS A 97 -5.67 3.22 -1.90
C HIS A 97 -6.68 2.25 -2.58
N GLY A 98 -6.52 0.94 -2.34
CA GLY A 98 -7.40 -0.10 -2.91
C GLY A 98 -7.17 -0.39 -4.39
N ARG A 99 -6.13 0.17 -5.00
CA ARG A 99 -5.74 -0.09 -6.39
C ARG A 99 -4.47 -0.90 -6.44
N VAL A 100 -4.51 -1.99 -7.21
CA VAL A 100 -3.33 -2.83 -7.44
C VAL A 100 -2.40 -2.16 -8.45
N GLY A 101 -1.12 -2.06 -8.10
CA GLY A 101 -0.07 -1.54 -8.97
C GLY A 101 1.20 -2.39 -8.94
N PHE A 102 2.02 -2.20 -9.97
CA PHE A 102 3.36 -2.77 -10.08
C PHE A 102 4.43 -1.67 -10.08
N TYR A 103 5.53 -1.90 -9.37
CA TYR A 103 6.74 -1.10 -9.52
C TYR A 103 7.49 -1.46 -10.81
N ALA A 104 8.33 -0.53 -11.27
CA ALA A 104 9.18 -0.66 -12.43
C ALA A 104 10.05 -1.92 -12.42
N GLU A 105 10.55 -2.33 -11.26
CA GLU A 105 11.33 -3.57 -11.14
C GLU A 105 10.52 -4.80 -11.54
N PHE A 106 9.32 -4.94 -10.96
CA PHE A 106 8.44 -6.06 -11.27
C PHE A 106 7.97 -6.02 -12.73
N MET A 107 7.72 -4.83 -13.29
CA MET A 107 7.41 -4.68 -14.71
C MET A 107 8.55 -5.18 -15.60
N ARG A 108 9.81 -4.84 -15.30
CA ARG A 108 10.98 -5.34 -16.05
C ARG A 108 11.09 -6.86 -15.96
N ARG A 109 10.88 -7.43 -14.78
CA ARG A 109 10.87 -8.88 -14.59
C ARG A 109 9.81 -9.54 -15.48
N ARG A 110 8.59 -9.02 -15.50
CA ARG A 110 7.51 -9.53 -16.36
C ARG A 110 7.82 -9.38 -17.84
N MET A 111 8.44 -8.27 -18.27
CA MET A 111 8.91 -8.13 -19.66
C MET A 111 9.86 -9.26 -20.05
N ILE A 112 10.86 -9.54 -19.20
CA ILE A 112 11.85 -10.59 -19.44
C ILE A 112 11.18 -11.98 -19.45
N GLN A 113 10.28 -12.25 -18.51
CA GLN A 113 9.52 -13.51 -18.45
C GLN A 113 8.62 -13.72 -19.67
N ALA A 114 8.06 -12.66 -20.24
CA ALA A 114 7.29 -12.70 -21.48
C ALA A 114 8.19 -12.87 -22.74
N GLY A 115 9.51 -12.94 -22.58
CA GLY A 115 10.48 -13.08 -23.66
C GLY A 115 10.84 -11.77 -24.37
N HIS A 116 10.37 -10.62 -23.86
CA HIS A 116 10.78 -9.32 -24.37
C HIS A 116 12.21 -8.99 -23.94
N VAL A 117 12.88 -8.16 -24.73
CA VAL A 117 14.22 -7.68 -24.40
C VAL A 117 14.10 -6.31 -23.76
N PHE A 118 14.66 -6.14 -22.56
CA PHE A 118 14.78 -4.84 -21.90
C PHE A 118 16.25 -4.46 -21.76
N ARG A 119 16.60 -3.21 -22.05
CA ARG A 119 17.96 -2.67 -21.93
C ARG A 119 17.93 -1.27 -21.34
N VAL A 120 18.85 -1.00 -20.43
CA VAL A 120 19.17 0.37 -20.00
C VAL A 120 20.27 0.87 -20.91
N ILE A 121 19.98 1.89 -21.72
CA ILE A 121 20.91 2.46 -22.70
C ILE A 121 21.77 3.54 -22.05
N GLU A 122 21.15 4.34 -21.18
CA GLU A 122 21.80 5.42 -20.44
C GLU A 122 21.22 5.46 -19.04
N SER A 123 22.09 5.55 -18.03
CA SER A 123 21.70 5.73 -16.63
C SER A 123 22.66 6.69 -15.97
N THR A 124 22.22 7.92 -15.78
CA THR A 124 22.95 8.99 -15.09
C THR A 124 22.00 9.68 -14.11
N ASP A 125 22.56 10.47 -13.20
CA ASP A 125 21.77 11.23 -12.22
C ASP A 125 20.88 12.31 -12.85
N ASN A 126 21.16 12.70 -14.10
CA ASN A 126 20.43 13.74 -14.82
C ASN A 126 19.46 13.18 -15.87
N ARG A 127 19.73 12.00 -16.41
CA ARG A 127 18.98 11.42 -17.53
C ARG A 127 19.10 9.90 -17.55
N CYS A 128 17.98 9.24 -17.81
CA CYS A 128 17.92 7.84 -18.14
C CYS A 128 17.24 7.62 -19.49
N VAL A 129 17.74 6.65 -20.25
CA VAL A 129 17.12 6.13 -21.48
C VAL A 129 17.05 4.61 -21.38
N VAL A 130 15.86 4.06 -21.56
CA VAL A 130 15.60 2.62 -21.62
C VAL A 130 15.05 2.23 -22.97
N GLU A 131 15.30 0.99 -23.36
CA GLU A 131 14.85 0.39 -24.61
C GLU A 131 14.17 -0.95 -24.32
N GLY A 132 13.04 -1.18 -24.98
CA GLY A 132 12.34 -2.46 -24.96
C GLY A 132 12.11 -2.96 -26.38
N THR A 133 12.39 -4.23 -26.64
CA THR A 133 12.02 -4.90 -27.90
C THR A 133 10.97 -5.95 -27.64
N ARG A 134 9.85 -5.83 -28.34
CA ARG A 134 8.71 -6.75 -28.28
C ARG A 134 9.08 -8.10 -28.91
N ALA A 135 8.60 -9.18 -28.30
CA ALA A 135 8.94 -10.54 -28.71
C ALA A 135 8.01 -11.08 -29.81
N ASP A 136 6.80 -10.56 -29.86
CA ASP A 136 5.75 -10.95 -30.81
C ASP A 136 5.97 -10.35 -32.21
N ASN A 137 6.41 -9.08 -32.29
CA ASN A 137 6.59 -8.38 -33.56
C ASN A 137 8.02 -7.85 -33.80
N GLY A 138 8.92 -7.93 -32.81
CA GLY A 138 10.29 -7.43 -32.92
C GLY A 138 10.43 -5.89 -32.88
N GLU A 139 9.36 -5.16 -32.60
CA GLU A 139 9.40 -3.69 -32.55
C GLU A 139 10.18 -3.20 -31.34
N THR A 140 11.10 -2.27 -31.59
CA THR A 140 11.93 -1.64 -30.54
C THR A 140 11.42 -0.25 -30.21
N HIS A 141 11.16 -0.02 -28.93
CA HIS A 141 10.72 1.26 -28.39
C HIS A 141 11.73 1.79 -27.38
N ARG A 142 11.90 3.11 -27.36
CA ARG A 142 12.75 3.80 -26.39
C ARG A 142 11.94 4.81 -25.59
N ALA A 143 12.21 4.87 -24.30
CA ALA A 143 11.66 5.90 -23.43
C ALA A 143 12.80 6.55 -22.64
N ALA A 144 12.66 7.85 -22.38
CA ALA A 144 13.61 8.60 -21.61
C ALA A 144 12.91 9.38 -20.49
N PHE A 145 13.66 9.61 -19.41
CA PHE A 145 13.24 10.47 -18.30
C PHE A 145 14.42 11.31 -17.82
N THR A 146 14.20 12.59 -17.55
CA THR A 146 15.25 13.51 -17.09
C THR A 146 14.97 14.04 -15.69
N ALA A 147 16.01 14.45 -14.97
CA ALA A 147 15.90 15.10 -13.67
C ALA A 147 15.08 16.40 -13.74
N GLU A 148 15.18 17.14 -14.85
CA GLU A 148 14.33 18.31 -15.07
C GLU A 148 12.84 17.96 -15.16
N GLN A 149 12.51 16.85 -15.82
CA GLN A 149 11.14 16.35 -15.88
C GLN A 149 10.65 15.92 -14.50
N ALA A 150 11.50 15.25 -13.70
CA ALA A 150 11.20 14.90 -12.32
C ALA A 150 10.87 16.15 -11.49
N LYS A 151 11.72 17.18 -11.59
CA LYS A 151 11.54 18.46 -10.90
C LYS A 151 10.23 19.15 -11.29
N ARG A 152 9.89 19.18 -12.57
CA ARG A 152 8.61 19.74 -13.05
C ARG A 152 7.40 18.94 -12.54
N ALA A 153 7.54 17.62 -12.46
CA ALA A 153 6.51 16.72 -11.94
C ALA A 153 6.50 16.64 -10.40
N LYS A 154 7.37 17.38 -9.70
CA LYS A 154 7.53 17.36 -8.24
C LYS A 154 7.84 15.96 -7.66
N ILE A 155 8.55 15.15 -8.43
CA ILE A 155 9.00 13.81 -8.01
C ILE A 155 10.30 13.95 -7.24
N ASP A 156 10.36 13.42 -6.02
CA ASP A 156 11.59 13.40 -5.24
C ASP A 156 12.60 12.40 -5.82
N ILE A 157 13.75 12.93 -6.25
CA ILE A 157 14.88 12.17 -6.78
C ILE A 157 16.18 12.39 -6.00
N GLN A 158 16.14 12.97 -4.79
CA GLN A 158 17.36 13.31 -4.05
C GLN A 158 18.19 12.06 -3.70
N ALA A 159 17.54 11.04 -3.12
CA ALA A 159 18.15 9.74 -2.88
C ALA A 159 18.09 8.88 -4.15
N TYR A 160 19.24 8.34 -4.56
CA TYR A 160 19.38 7.42 -5.70
C TYR A 160 18.77 7.95 -7.02
N PRO A 161 19.20 9.13 -7.49
CA PRO A 161 18.61 9.78 -8.67
C PRO A 161 18.63 8.91 -9.92
N ALA A 162 19.76 8.28 -10.25
CA ALA A 162 19.86 7.41 -11.43
C ALA A 162 18.83 6.26 -11.41
N GLU A 163 18.70 5.57 -10.27
CA GLU A 163 17.77 4.43 -10.11
C GLU A 163 16.31 4.88 -10.20
N LYS A 164 15.97 5.99 -9.55
CA LYS A 164 14.62 6.58 -9.66
C LYS A 164 14.32 7.00 -11.10
N LEU A 165 15.28 7.58 -11.82
CA LEU A 165 15.10 7.92 -13.24
C LEU A 165 14.91 6.67 -14.11
N VAL A 166 15.62 5.57 -13.83
CA VAL A 166 15.41 4.28 -14.49
C VAL A 166 14.00 3.76 -14.24
N ALA A 167 13.50 3.84 -13.01
CA ALA A 167 12.13 3.44 -12.69
C ALA A 167 11.13 4.26 -13.52
N ARG A 168 11.28 5.59 -13.57
CA ARG A 168 10.39 6.47 -14.35
C ARG A 168 10.46 6.23 -15.86
N ALA A 169 11.65 6.01 -16.40
CA ALA A 169 11.83 5.70 -17.82
C ALA A 169 11.19 4.34 -18.16
N THR A 170 11.32 3.35 -17.27
CA THR A 170 10.69 2.04 -17.39
C THR A 170 9.17 2.16 -17.39
N SER A 171 8.57 2.87 -16.42
CA SER A 171 7.13 3.07 -16.34
C SER A 171 6.56 3.71 -17.61
N ARG A 172 7.27 4.71 -18.18
CA ARG A 172 6.90 5.29 -19.48
C ARG A 172 6.97 4.29 -20.62
N LEU A 173 8.04 3.51 -20.72
CA LEU A 173 8.21 2.50 -21.76
C LEU A 173 7.08 1.47 -21.72
N VAL A 174 6.79 0.93 -20.54
CA VAL A 174 5.77 -0.11 -20.37
C VAL A 174 4.38 0.42 -20.73
N LYS A 175 4.04 1.63 -20.28
CA LYS A 175 2.75 2.27 -20.60
C LYS A 175 2.56 2.50 -22.10
N GLN A 176 3.64 2.78 -22.84
CA GLN A 176 3.58 3.08 -24.27
C GLN A 176 3.62 1.83 -25.15
N ALA A 177 4.45 0.85 -24.81
CA ALA A 177 4.81 -0.25 -25.71
C ALA A 177 4.54 -1.66 -25.15
N PHE A 178 4.30 -1.80 -23.84
CA PHE A 178 4.10 -3.11 -23.18
C PHE A 178 2.89 -3.11 -22.22
N PRO A 179 1.69 -2.66 -22.64
CA PRO A 179 0.52 -2.62 -21.75
C PRO A 179 0.06 -4.02 -21.29
N ASP A 180 0.39 -5.05 -22.05
CA ASP A 180 0.16 -6.47 -21.74
C ASP A 180 0.90 -6.92 -20.47
N VAL A 181 2.09 -6.35 -20.21
CA VAL A 181 2.87 -6.61 -18.99
C VAL A 181 2.13 -6.18 -17.72
N LEU A 182 1.34 -5.11 -17.80
CA LEU A 182 0.55 -4.60 -16.67
C LEU A 182 -0.64 -5.49 -16.34
N SER A 183 -1.18 -6.24 -17.29
CA SER A 183 -2.30 -7.18 -17.05
C SER A 183 -3.48 -6.55 -16.28
N GLY A 184 -3.79 -5.28 -16.61
CA GLY A 184 -4.86 -4.48 -15.99
C GLY A 184 -4.47 -3.76 -14.68
N SER A 185 -3.26 -3.95 -14.16
CA SER A 185 -2.74 -3.25 -12.99
C SER A 185 -2.26 -1.83 -13.34
N LEU A 186 -2.18 -0.99 -12.33
CA LEU A 186 -1.61 0.36 -12.45
C LEU A 186 -0.09 0.35 -12.25
N ILE A 187 0.53 1.49 -12.45
CA ILE A 187 1.93 1.74 -12.17
C ILE A 187 2.01 2.40 -10.80
N VAL A 188 2.75 1.82 -9.86
CA VAL A 188 2.79 2.33 -8.47
C VAL A 188 3.39 3.72 -8.43
N GLU A 189 4.42 3.99 -9.23
CA GLU A 189 5.05 5.30 -9.21
C GLU A 189 4.11 6.42 -9.74
N ASP A 190 3.15 6.10 -10.61
CA ASP A 190 2.10 7.04 -11.04
C ASP A 190 1.06 7.28 -9.93
N LEU A 191 0.76 6.25 -9.12
CA LEU A 191 -0.16 6.33 -7.98
C LEU A 191 0.42 7.20 -6.86
N LEU A 192 1.69 6.98 -6.51
CA LEU A 192 2.37 7.71 -5.44
C LEU A 192 2.56 9.20 -5.77
N ASP A 193 2.71 9.52 -7.06
CA ASP A 193 2.85 10.92 -7.51
C ASP A 193 1.52 11.64 -7.71
N GLY A 194 0.39 10.96 -7.55
CA GLY A 194 -0.94 11.51 -7.86
C GLY A 194 -1.17 11.78 -9.36
N LEU A 195 -0.38 11.18 -10.25
CA LEU A 195 -0.60 11.24 -11.71
C LEU A 195 -1.87 10.48 -12.12
N VAL A 196 -2.32 9.57 -11.27
CA VAL A 196 -3.62 8.94 -11.33
C VAL A 196 -4.35 9.29 -10.04
N ALA A 197 -5.34 10.18 -10.14
CA ALA A 197 -6.17 10.55 -8.99
C ALA A 197 -6.92 9.31 -8.48
N VAL A 198 -6.81 9.07 -7.18
CA VAL A 198 -7.60 8.04 -6.49
C VAL A 198 -8.65 8.74 -5.64
N GLU A 199 -9.85 8.89 -6.18
CA GLU A 199 -11.02 9.17 -5.37
C GLU A 199 -11.51 7.84 -4.79
N SER A 200 -11.26 7.60 -3.50
CA SER A 200 -11.81 6.45 -2.79
C SER A 200 -12.62 6.91 -1.60
N GLU A 201 -13.93 7.03 -1.77
CA GLU A 201 -14.87 7.09 -0.66
C GLU A 201 -15.20 5.67 -0.23
N ARG A 202 -14.88 5.33 1.02
CA ARG A 202 -15.32 4.07 1.61
C ARG A 202 -16.81 4.20 1.89
N VAL A 203 -17.65 3.65 1.01
CA VAL A 203 -19.05 3.41 1.36
C VAL A 203 -19.06 2.27 2.35
N ASP A 204 -19.06 2.59 3.64
CA ASP A 204 -19.48 1.63 4.65
C ASP A 204 -20.93 1.25 4.29
N ALA A 205 -21.10 0.04 3.78
CA ALA A 205 -22.42 -0.50 3.51
C ALA A 205 -23.14 -0.58 4.86
N ALA A 206 -24.03 0.37 5.11
CA ALA A 206 -25.02 0.25 6.16
C ALA A 206 -25.71 -1.12 6.00
N PRO A 207 -26.00 -1.85 7.09
CA PRO A 207 -26.67 -3.14 6.99
C PRO A 207 -27.98 -2.94 6.25
N ALA A 208 -28.05 -3.42 5.00
CA ALA A 208 -29.27 -3.36 4.23
C ALA A 208 -30.29 -4.26 4.91
N GLU A 209 -31.22 -3.63 5.64
CA GLU A 209 -32.40 -4.28 6.18
C GLU A 209 -33.14 -4.94 5.02
N SER A 210 -33.17 -6.27 5.04
CA SER A 210 -33.71 -7.09 3.96
C SER A 210 -35.23 -6.95 3.90
N ALA A 211 -35.73 -6.11 3.00
CA ALA A 211 -37.14 -6.13 2.61
C ALA A 211 -37.39 -7.22 1.53
N PRO A 212 -38.48 -8.01 1.64
CA PRO A 212 -38.72 -9.13 0.75
C PRO A 212 -39.14 -8.68 -0.66
N VAL A 213 -38.44 -9.19 -1.67
CA VAL A 213 -38.71 -8.96 -3.09
C VAL A 213 -40.00 -9.65 -3.52
N GLN A 214 -41.09 -8.90 -3.69
CA GLN A 214 -42.25 -9.38 -4.45
C GLN A 214 -42.00 -9.19 -5.95
N ARG A 215 -41.76 -10.30 -6.65
CA ARG A 215 -41.76 -10.38 -8.11
C ARG A 215 -43.13 -9.99 -8.66
N ARG A 216 -43.21 -8.92 -9.45
CA ARG A 216 -44.35 -8.65 -10.33
C ARG A 216 -43.88 -8.44 -11.77
N ARG A 217 -44.44 -9.28 -12.66
CA ARG A 217 -44.17 -9.40 -14.09
C ARG A 217 -44.51 -8.11 -14.86
N GLN A 218 -43.65 -7.72 -15.80
CA GLN A 218 -43.98 -6.89 -16.96
C GLN A 218 -44.29 -7.81 -18.17
N PRO A 219 -45.15 -7.44 -19.16
CA PRO A 219 -44.80 -6.38 -20.14
C PRO A 219 -45.99 -5.58 -20.77
N ARG A 220 -45.72 -4.39 -21.32
CA ARG A 220 -45.60 -4.11 -22.79
C ARG A 220 -45.63 -2.60 -23.10
N ALA A 221 -44.91 -2.23 -24.16
CA ALA A 221 -44.56 -0.88 -24.61
C ALA A 221 -45.64 -0.12 -25.41
N VAL A 222 -45.56 1.23 -25.41
CA VAL A 222 -45.92 2.12 -26.55
C VAL A 222 -45.00 3.36 -26.57
N LYS A 223 -44.60 3.78 -27.78
CA LYS A 223 -43.69 4.91 -28.12
C LYS A 223 -44.45 6.24 -28.26
N SER A 224 -43.78 7.38 -27.95
CA SER A 224 -43.60 8.55 -28.87
C SER A 224 -42.95 9.78 -28.18
N LYS A 225 -41.96 10.41 -28.85
CA LYS A 225 -41.45 11.81 -28.68
C LYS A 225 -42.30 12.75 -29.60
N PRO A 226 -42.18 14.11 -29.62
CA PRO A 226 -41.04 14.98 -29.25
C PRO A 226 -41.36 16.29 -28.46
N ALA A 227 -40.32 17.06 -28.13
CA ALA A 227 -40.32 18.40 -27.49
C ALA A 227 -40.76 19.54 -28.46
N PRO A 228 -40.98 20.80 -28.00
CA PRO A 228 -39.85 21.75 -27.89
C PRO A 228 -39.97 22.93 -26.86
N THR A 229 -38.81 23.58 -26.63
CA THR A 229 -38.48 25.01 -26.33
C THR A 229 -39.10 25.84 -25.19
N ALA A 230 -38.19 26.25 -24.29
CA ALA A 230 -37.87 27.58 -23.74
C ALA A 230 -38.86 28.76 -23.78
N SER A 231 -39.00 29.45 -22.65
CA SER A 231 -38.93 30.93 -22.54
C SER A 231 -38.78 31.39 -21.08
N VAL A 232 -37.95 32.42 -20.91
CA VAL A 232 -37.62 33.21 -19.72
C VAL A 232 -38.50 34.47 -19.68
N VAL A 233 -38.97 34.88 -18.49
CA VAL A 233 -39.14 36.27 -17.99
C VAL A 233 -39.47 36.13 -16.49
N ASP A 234 -38.68 36.57 -15.50
CA ASP A 234 -38.25 37.92 -15.08
C ASP A 234 -39.36 38.85 -14.57
N ASP A 235 -38.95 39.69 -13.60
CA ASP A 235 -39.65 40.81 -12.92
C ASP A 235 -40.66 40.44 -11.79
N ASP A 236 -40.67 41.05 -10.59
CA ASP A 236 -39.92 42.18 -10.05
C ASP A 236 -40.26 42.41 -8.54
N LEU A 237 -39.42 43.21 -7.88
CA LEU A 237 -39.66 44.16 -6.76
C LEU A 237 -39.30 43.84 -5.29
N LEU A 238 -38.18 44.48 -4.88
CA LEU A 238 -37.93 45.37 -3.71
C LEU A 238 -38.00 44.77 -2.29
N GLU A 239 -37.16 45.08 -1.30
CA GLU A 239 -36.21 46.18 -1.05
C GLU A 239 -35.29 45.77 0.13
N ASP A 240 -34.04 46.25 0.12
CA ASP A 240 -33.02 46.10 1.18
C ASP A 240 -33.26 47.15 2.31
N PRO A 241 -32.84 46.91 3.57
CA PRO A 241 -31.49 47.35 3.94
C PRO A 241 -30.73 46.43 4.92
N ALA A 242 -29.42 46.32 4.70
CA ALA A 242 -28.39 45.75 5.58
C ALA A 242 -28.00 46.69 6.75
N PRO A 243 -26.95 46.43 7.59
CA PRO A 243 -26.20 45.18 7.86
C PRO A 243 -25.94 44.92 9.38
N VAL A 244 -25.48 43.71 9.76
CA VAL A 244 -24.55 43.55 10.91
C VAL A 244 -23.55 42.40 10.66
N ASP A 245 -22.30 42.67 11.03
CA ASP A 245 -21.00 42.01 10.82
C ASP A 245 -20.81 40.51 11.19
N GLU A 246 -20.03 39.83 10.31
CA GLU A 246 -18.86 38.92 10.49
C GLU A 246 -18.76 37.84 11.61
N PRO A 247 -17.86 36.82 11.49
CA PRO A 247 -17.57 35.93 10.37
C PRO A 247 -17.48 34.43 10.80
N ALA A 248 -17.37 33.53 9.82
CA ALA A 248 -17.14 32.08 9.98
C ALA A 248 -15.71 31.72 10.45
N PRO A 249 -15.44 30.46 10.82
CA PRO A 249 -14.72 29.63 9.84
C PRO A 249 -15.13 28.14 9.79
N ALA A 250 -14.68 27.52 8.70
CA ALA A 250 -14.81 26.12 8.34
C ALA A 250 -13.53 25.31 8.64
N THR A 251 -13.65 23.99 8.42
CA THR A 251 -12.63 22.99 7.99
C THR A 251 -11.95 22.12 9.06
N ALA A 252 -12.53 20.92 9.20
CA ALA A 252 -11.94 19.58 9.00
C ALA A 252 -10.49 19.29 9.44
N GLU A 253 -10.36 18.51 10.52
CA GLU A 253 -10.06 17.06 10.50
C GLU A 253 -9.32 16.51 9.24
N THR A 254 -8.26 15.69 9.28
CA THR A 254 -7.69 14.82 10.33
C THR A 254 -6.34 14.23 9.84
N ARG A 255 -5.38 14.14 10.79
CA ARG A 255 -4.34 13.10 11.08
C ARG A 255 -3.56 12.38 9.95
N PRO A 256 -2.27 12.14 10.22
CA PRO A 256 -1.67 10.83 9.95
C PRO A 256 -0.94 10.23 11.16
N GLU A 257 -0.91 8.90 11.17
CA GLU A 257 0.09 8.01 11.79
C GLU A 257 -0.17 6.60 11.22
N PRO A 258 0.72 5.60 11.37
CA PRO A 258 2.08 5.64 11.94
C PRO A 258 3.09 4.81 11.12
N GLU A 259 4.37 4.77 11.53
CA GLU A 259 5.09 3.50 11.70
C GLU A 259 6.45 3.64 12.40
N THR A 260 6.74 2.65 13.24
CA THR A 260 8.03 2.27 13.86
C THR A 260 8.33 0.81 13.44
N PRO A 261 9.30 0.08 14.02
CA PRO A 261 10.75 0.31 14.22
C PRO A 261 11.58 -0.91 13.69
N GLN A 262 12.91 -0.96 13.94
CA GLN A 262 13.69 -2.14 14.48
C GLN A 262 15.22 -1.95 14.29
N VAL A 263 15.98 -1.71 15.38
CA VAL A 263 16.92 -2.57 16.18
C VAL A 263 18.23 -3.03 15.51
N ASP A 264 19.37 -2.79 16.19
CA ASP A 264 20.30 -3.86 16.58
C ASP A 264 21.29 -3.43 17.70
N GLU A 265 21.62 -4.38 18.58
CA GLU A 265 22.64 -4.28 19.65
C GLU A 265 24.01 -4.79 19.15
N ALA A 266 25.12 -4.10 19.51
CA ALA A 266 26.31 -4.64 20.21
C ALA A 266 27.64 -3.88 19.96
N GLN A 267 28.47 -3.82 21.03
CA GLN A 267 29.94 -3.58 21.11
C GLN A 267 30.52 -2.14 21.29
N GLN A 268 30.64 -1.75 22.56
CA GLN A 268 31.82 -1.30 23.34
C GLN A 268 33.02 -0.52 22.72
N THR A 269 33.48 0.51 23.48
CA THR A 269 34.73 1.35 23.43
C THR A 269 34.82 2.32 22.24
N ASP A 270 35.16 3.62 22.37
CA ASP A 270 36.16 4.26 23.21
C ASP A 270 35.83 5.75 23.47
N LEU A 271 36.56 6.30 24.44
CA LEU A 271 36.45 7.62 25.06
C LEU A 271 36.61 8.86 24.14
N LEU A 272 35.88 9.92 24.54
CA LEU A 272 36.11 11.35 24.31
C LEU A 272 35.81 11.91 22.91
N ASP A 273 34.58 12.41 22.75
CA ASP A 273 34.36 13.66 22.01
C ASP A 273 33.28 14.49 22.75
N ASP A 274 33.54 15.79 22.88
CA ASP A 274 32.67 16.78 23.51
C ASP A 274 31.22 16.70 22.99
N PRO A 275 30.20 16.95 23.83
CA PRO A 275 28.81 16.82 23.42
C PRO A 275 28.45 17.83 22.31
N PRO A 276 27.95 17.38 21.14
CA PRO A 276 27.44 18.30 20.14
C PRO A 276 26.14 18.94 20.62
N ALA A 277 25.97 20.22 20.26
CA ALA A 277 24.88 21.10 20.67
C ALA A 277 23.48 20.48 20.55
N ASP A 278 22.68 20.72 21.59
CA ASP A 278 21.35 20.18 21.82
C ASP A 278 20.39 20.36 20.64
N GLU A 279 20.04 19.23 19.99
CA GLU A 279 18.84 19.14 19.17
C GLU A 279 17.62 19.33 20.07
N GLY A 280 16.84 20.39 19.83
CA GLY A 280 15.58 20.64 20.52
C GLY A 280 14.57 19.50 20.33
N ILE A 281 13.60 19.41 21.25
CA ILE A 281 12.55 18.40 21.23
C ILE A 281 11.85 18.29 19.87
N THR A 282 11.66 17.06 19.38
CA THR A 282 10.98 16.81 18.11
C THR A 282 9.45 16.91 18.27
N LYS A 283 8.73 17.25 17.19
CA LYS A 283 7.26 17.33 17.20
C LYS A 283 6.57 16.03 17.67
N PRO A 284 7.01 14.83 17.25
CA PRO A 284 6.45 13.57 17.75
C PRO A 284 6.68 13.37 19.25
N GLN A 285 7.86 13.72 19.77
CA GLN A 285 8.14 13.63 21.21
C GLN A 285 7.25 14.57 22.02
N LEU A 286 7.02 15.79 21.54
CA LEU A 286 6.14 16.76 22.20
C LEU A 286 4.68 16.28 22.22
N GLN A 287 4.20 15.66 21.13
CA GLN A 287 2.88 15.05 21.09
C GLN A 287 2.76 13.87 22.05
N LYS A 288 3.74 12.95 22.04
CA LYS A 288 3.76 11.78 22.93
C LYS A 288 3.79 12.18 24.41
N LEU A 289 4.63 13.17 24.76
CA LEU A 289 4.71 13.70 26.12
C LEU A 289 3.40 14.36 26.57
N SER A 290 2.71 15.09 25.67
CA SER A 290 1.40 15.68 25.96
C SER A 290 0.33 14.63 26.23
N ILE A 291 0.33 13.53 25.47
CA ILE A 291 -0.61 12.42 25.66
C ILE A 291 -0.36 11.72 27.00
N LEU A 292 0.91 11.44 27.31
CA LEU A 292 1.28 10.79 28.57
C LEU A 292 0.95 11.67 29.79
N ARG A 293 1.22 12.98 29.71
CA ARG A 293 0.83 13.95 30.75
C ARG A 293 -0.68 13.92 31.04
N GLN A 294 -1.51 13.93 29.99
CA GLN A 294 -2.96 13.91 30.14
C GLN A 294 -3.44 12.57 30.75
N ARG A 295 -2.75 11.47 30.44
CA ARG A 295 -3.10 10.13 30.91
C ARG A 295 -2.71 9.86 32.36
N GLU A 296 -1.59 10.43 32.82
CA GLU A 296 -1.20 10.43 34.25
C GLU A 296 -2.09 11.34 35.12
N GLY A 297 -3.07 12.02 34.51
CA GLY A 297 -4.04 12.83 35.25
C GLY A 297 -3.52 14.19 35.69
N TYR A 298 -2.42 14.69 35.09
CA TYR A 298 -2.03 16.09 35.29
C TYR A 298 -3.07 17.00 34.63
N ALA A 299 -3.83 17.70 35.46
CA ALA A 299 -4.86 18.64 35.00
C ALA A 299 -4.26 19.79 34.16
N ASP A 300 -5.08 20.35 33.26
CA ASP A 300 -4.70 21.49 32.42
C ASP A 300 -4.90 22.86 33.08
N ASP A 301 -5.31 22.85 34.35
CA ASP A 301 -5.30 24.03 35.21
C ASP A 301 -3.87 24.46 35.57
N ASP A 302 -3.75 25.63 36.19
CA ASP A 302 -2.45 26.21 36.53
C ASP A 302 -1.73 25.39 37.62
N GLU A 303 -2.47 24.70 38.50
CA GLU A 303 -1.93 23.81 39.53
C GLU A 303 -1.38 22.51 38.94
N GLY A 304 -2.12 21.84 38.04
CA GLY A 304 -1.68 20.63 37.36
C GLY A 304 -0.51 20.87 36.39
N ARG A 305 -0.43 22.08 35.79
CA ARG A 305 0.78 22.51 35.05
C ARG A 305 1.97 22.72 35.97
N ALA A 306 1.79 23.32 37.14
CA ALA A 306 2.88 23.50 38.09
C ALA A 306 3.41 22.17 38.65
N ASP A 307 2.51 21.23 38.93
CA ASP A 307 2.86 19.89 39.41
C ASP A 307 3.58 19.06 38.34
N TRP A 308 3.15 19.19 37.08
CA TRP A 308 3.85 18.62 35.93
C TRP A 308 5.29 19.14 35.82
N PHE A 309 5.49 20.46 35.83
CA PHE A 309 6.84 21.02 35.70
C PHE A 309 7.73 20.73 36.91
N ARG A 310 7.16 20.55 38.11
CA ARG A 310 7.89 20.07 39.29
C ARG A 310 8.39 18.63 39.10
N TRP A 311 7.54 17.77 38.54
CA TRP A 311 7.93 16.40 38.18
C TRP A 311 9.00 16.37 37.09
N VAL A 312 8.86 17.17 36.03
CA VAL A 312 9.86 17.33 34.95
C VAL A 312 11.21 17.77 35.52
N GLN A 313 11.21 18.76 36.40
CA GLN A 313 12.43 19.24 37.08
C GLN A 313 13.09 18.15 37.92
N THR A 314 12.30 17.31 38.59
CA THR A 314 12.83 16.22 39.44
C THR A 314 13.53 15.15 38.61
N ASN A 315 13.05 14.88 37.39
CA ASN A 315 13.59 13.82 36.53
C ASN A 315 14.77 14.30 35.65
N ILE A 316 14.82 15.57 35.27
CA ILE A 316 15.91 16.13 34.43
C ILE A 316 16.98 16.86 35.27
N GLY A 317 16.65 17.29 36.49
CA GLY A 317 17.56 18.07 37.35
C GLY A 317 17.74 19.53 36.91
N ARG A 318 16.92 20.02 35.98
CA ARG A 318 16.95 21.39 35.44
C ARG A 318 15.56 22.02 35.47
N LEU A 319 15.50 23.33 35.74
CA LEU A 319 14.27 24.11 35.64
C LEU A 319 13.90 24.35 34.18
N VAL A 320 12.67 23.99 33.81
CA VAL A 320 12.12 24.11 32.46
C VAL A 320 10.80 24.86 32.56
N GLY A 321 10.68 25.98 31.85
CA GLY A 321 9.45 26.81 31.83
C GLY A 321 8.45 26.38 30.76
N SER A 322 8.90 25.61 29.77
CA SER A 322 8.08 25.14 28.66
C SER A 322 8.60 23.80 28.14
N ASN A 323 7.69 22.91 27.74
CA ASN A 323 8.06 21.65 27.10
C ASN A 323 8.86 21.85 25.79
N LYS A 324 8.87 23.05 25.21
CA LYS A 324 9.69 23.40 24.04
C LYS A 324 11.17 23.62 24.35
N ASP A 325 11.50 23.83 25.62
CA ASP A 325 12.88 24.07 26.07
C ASP A 325 13.59 22.76 26.47
N LEU A 326 12.95 21.62 26.20
CA LEU A 326 13.50 20.28 26.40
C LEU A 326 14.38 19.88 25.22
N THR A 327 15.47 19.20 25.51
CA THR A 327 16.30 18.57 24.48
C THR A 327 15.69 17.24 24.06
N LYS A 328 16.06 16.73 22.88
CA LYS A 328 15.61 15.43 22.39
C LYS A 328 15.94 14.28 23.34
N ALA A 329 17.10 14.33 24.00
CA ALA A 329 17.53 13.34 24.97
C ALA A 329 16.71 13.43 26.26
N GLU A 330 16.54 14.64 26.80
CA GLU A 330 15.70 14.90 27.98
C GLU A 330 14.26 14.42 27.78
N ALA A 331 13.66 14.74 26.61
CA ALA A 331 12.31 14.33 26.28
C ALA A 331 12.15 12.80 26.18
N SER A 332 13.17 12.09 25.69
CA SER A 332 13.14 10.62 25.60
C SER A 332 13.14 9.99 26.99
N VAL A 333 14.00 10.48 27.90
CA VAL A 333 14.05 10.00 29.29
C VAL A 333 12.70 10.18 30.00
N LEU A 334 12.05 11.34 29.86
CA LEU A 334 10.74 11.57 30.48
C LEU A 334 9.66 10.61 29.94
N ILE A 335 9.67 10.35 28.63
CA ILE A 335 8.72 9.42 27.99
C ILE A 335 8.93 8.01 28.54
N ASP A 336 10.18 7.54 28.61
CA ASP A 336 10.50 6.19 29.07
C ASP A 336 10.10 5.97 30.54
N VAL A 337 10.28 6.98 31.40
CA VAL A 337 9.86 6.93 32.81
C VAL A 337 8.35 6.83 32.94
N LEU A 338 7.59 7.60 32.14
CA LEU A 338 6.13 7.57 32.14
C LEU A 338 5.59 6.24 31.60
N GLU A 339 6.18 5.72 30.52
CA GLU A 339 5.80 4.41 29.97
C GLU A 339 6.14 3.26 30.94
N SER A 340 7.25 3.38 31.67
CA SER A 340 7.62 2.40 32.70
C SER A 340 6.68 2.42 33.90
N ALA A 341 6.21 3.61 34.33
CA ALA A 341 5.19 3.73 35.37
C ALA A 341 3.87 3.08 34.93
N GLN A 342 3.48 3.28 33.67
CA GLN A 342 2.27 2.68 33.08
C GLN A 342 2.34 1.17 33.00
N ALA A 343 3.49 0.61 32.60
CA ALA A 343 3.68 -0.83 32.56
C ALA A 343 3.57 -1.51 33.94
N GLN A 344 3.83 -0.76 35.02
CA GLN A 344 3.69 -1.25 36.39
C GLN A 344 2.25 -1.15 36.91
N ASP A 345 1.49 -0.14 36.50
CA ASP A 345 0.07 0.02 36.85
C ASP A 345 -0.84 -0.94 36.09
N ASP A 346 -0.55 -1.25 34.82
CA ASP A 346 -1.30 -2.22 34.02
C ASP A 346 -1.09 -3.70 34.47
N GLN A 347 -0.07 -3.96 35.30
CA GLN A 347 0.23 -5.27 35.87
C GLN A 347 -0.39 -5.51 37.25
N ARG A 348 -1.04 -4.50 37.85
CA ARG A 348 -1.74 -4.58 39.13
C ARG A 348 -3.24 -4.80 38.94
#